data_AF-A0A1I3Y588-F1
#
_entry.id   AF-A0A1I3Y588-F1
#
_cell.length_a   1.000
_cell.length_b   1.000
_cell.length_c   1.000
_cell.angle_alpha   90.00
_cell.angle_beta   90.00
_cell.angle_gamma   90.00
#
_symmetry.space_group_name_H-M   'P 1'
#
loop_
_entity.id
_entity.type
_entity.pdbx_description
1 polymer ?
#
loop_
_entity_poly.entity_id
_entity_poly.type
_entity_poly.pdbx_seq_one_letter_code
_entity_poly.pdbx_strand_id
1 'polypeptide(L)'
;MAMICRQVEERFKEIRESISETVETIRKEFQEKVCESLPWPLDWFCKLVTRVIFETIRIVVVVILEVVRVVSRVVCEFVTAVLYVVGAALSTLINVPFLGPIVRGAIRLIMEAWSQGVGLVDAGARLLGIRITKYLRVCIIVLREDSGALTAPAASLATAIALAESTFYRGAKVRLKVLGIHEPRQPAPRDALDVHSEAGAIWEELWLPGGYYEAAATANCTEESFLRLIGLGGPVIAFVVRSIEGGPTGCSLGPLTDYITVERACFVGAGADPTVLAHELAHACSLGHVSDPTNLMFGSSGVGQLRGTALSPLQSTLLRNNRHVTYV
;
A
#
# COMPACT_ATOMS: atom_id res chain seq x y z
N MET A 1 8.74 -19.51 12.88
CA MET A 1 7.97 -19.93 11.68
C MET A 1 7.01 -18.82 11.32
N ALA A 2 6.97 -18.38 10.05
CA ALA A 2 6.08 -17.30 9.62
C ALA A 2 4.60 -17.67 9.87
N MET A 3 3.76 -16.68 10.21
CA MET A 3 2.33 -16.88 10.51
C MET A 3 1.59 -17.61 9.38
N ILE A 4 1.94 -17.29 8.13
CA ILE A 4 1.40 -17.92 6.91
C ILE A 4 1.73 -19.43 6.88
N CYS A 5 2.94 -19.82 7.25
CA CYS A 5 3.33 -21.23 7.28
C CYS A 5 2.59 -22.02 8.36
N ARG A 6 2.23 -21.38 9.49
CA ARG A 6 1.41 -22.01 10.53
C ARG A 6 -0.02 -22.23 10.06
N GLN A 7 -0.61 -21.25 9.38
CA GLN A 7 -1.94 -21.38 8.78
C GLN A 7 -1.98 -22.50 7.72
N VAL A 8 -0.95 -22.60 6.87
CA VAL A 8 -0.85 -23.68 5.89
C VAL A 8 -0.78 -25.05 6.57
N GLU A 9 -0.02 -25.18 7.67
CA GLU A 9 0.07 -26.43 8.42
C GLU A 9 -1.25 -26.80 9.12
N GLU A 10 -1.96 -25.83 9.68
CA GLU A 10 -3.30 -26.01 10.25
C GLU A 10 -4.30 -26.49 9.19
N ARG A 11 -4.30 -25.88 7.99
CA ARG A 11 -5.13 -26.32 6.87
C ARG A 11 -4.84 -27.74 6.41
N PHE A 12 -3.57 -28.16 6.39
CA PHE A 12 -3.23 -29.54 6.03
C PHE A 12 -3.74 -30.57 7.05
N LYS A 13 -3.80 -30.22 8.34
CA LYS A 13 -4.42 -31.09 9.36
C LYS A 13 -5.92 -31.24 9.13
N GLU A 14 -6.61 -30.13 8.89
CA GLU A 14 -8.06 -30.13 8.59
C GLU A 14 -8.36 -30.99 7.34
N ILE A 15 -7.56 -30.84 6.28
CA ILE A 15 -7.70 -31.62 5.05
C ILE A 15 -7.49 -33.12 5.32
N ARG A 16 -6.49 -33.48 6.14
CA ARG A 16 -6.22 -34.89 6.47
C ARG A 16 -7.39 -35.54 7.20
N GLU A 17 -7.96 -34.84 8.17
CA GLU A 17 -9.12 -35.33 8.94
C GLU A 17 -10.35 -35.48 8.02
N SER A 18 -10.64 -34.44 7.22
CA SER A 18 -11.76 -34.45 6.28
C SER A 18 -11.67 -35.58 5.24
N ILE A 19 -10.47 -35.84 4.67
CA ILE A 19 -10.29 -36.94 3.72
C ILE A 19 -10.45 -38.29 4.42
N SER A 20 -9.94 -38.45 5.64
CA SER A 20 -10.10 -39.70 6.39
C SER A 20 -11.58 -40.03 6.64
N GLU A 21 -12.37 -39.03 7.06
CA GLU A 21 -13.82 -39.19 7.25
C GLU A 21 -14.56 -39.50 5.94
N THR A 22 -14.17 -38.84 4.85
CA THR A 22 -14.78 -39.05 3.53
C THR A 22 -14.52 -40.49 3.04
N VAL A 23 -13.28 -40.97 3.18
CA VAL A 23 -12.91 -42.34 2.78
C VAL A 23 -13.65 -43.38 3.62
N GLU A 24 -13.81 -43.15 4.93
CA GLU A 24 -14.59 -44.06 5.80
C GLU A 24 -16.08 -44.05 5.46
N THR A 25 -16.65 -42.90 5.13
CA THR A 25 -18.05 -42.77 4.75
C THR A 25 -18.33 -43.51 3.45
N ILE A 26 -17.52 -43.28 2.41
CA ILE A 26 -17.65 -43.98 1.11
C ILE A 26 -17.46 -45.49 1.29
N ARG A 27 -16.52 -45.93 2.15
CA ARG A 27 -16.32 -47.35 2.45
C ARG A 27 -17.59 -47.98 3.01
N LYS A 28 -18.24 -47.34 3.99
CA LYS A 28 -19.47 -47.85 4.61
C LYS A 28 -20.61 -47.91 3.59
N GLU A 29 -20.83 -46.83 2.83
CA GLU A 29 -21.88 -46.82 1.81
C GLU A 29 -21.68 -47.91 0.75
N PHE A 30 -20.43 -48.14 0.33
CA PHE A 30 -20.13 -49.18 -0.65
C PHE A 30 -20.35 -50.59 -0.07
N GLN A 31 -19.98 -50.81 1.20
CA GLN A 31 -20.21 -52.09 1.86
C GLN A 31 -21.71 -52.39 2.01
N GLU A 32 -22.50 -51.43 2.47
CA GLU A 32 -23.94 -51.59 2.70
C GLU A 32 -24.75 -51.68 1.39
N LYS A 33 -24.47 -50.83 0.40
CA LYS A 33 -25.28 -50.79 -0.84
C LYS A 33 -24.86 -51.85 -1.86
N VAL A 34 -23.56 -52.11 -1.99
CA VAL A 34 -23.02 -52.97 -3.07
C VAL A 34 -22.67 -54.35 -2.56
N CYS A 35 -21.92 -54.46 -1.46
CA CYS A 35 -21.47 -55.78 -1.02
C CYS A 35 -22.55 -56.61 -0.32
N GLU A 36 -23.51 -55.99 0.38
CA GLU A 36 -24.62 -56.72 1.02
C GLU A 36 -25.75 -57.09 0.07
N SER A 37 -25.84 -56.44 -1.09
CA SER A 37 -26.83 -56.79 -2.12
C SER A 37 -26.42 -58.00 -2.97
N LEU A 38 -25.18 -58.50 -2.80
CA LEU A 38 -24.67 -59.66 -3.53
C LEU A 38 -25.02 -60.97 -2.81
N PRO A 39 -25.36 -62.05 -3.54
CA PRO A 39 -25.60 -63.36 -2.96
C PRO A 39 -24.30 -64.00 -2.49
N TRP A 40 -24.38 -64.81 -1.44
CA TRP A 40 -23.26 -65.62 -0.97
C TRP A 40 -22.78 -66.58 -2.07
N PRO A 41 -21.47 -66.69 -2.36
CA PRO A 41 -20.31 -66.20 -1.59
C PRO A 41 -19.69 -64.87 -2.10
N LEU A 42 -20.34 -64.18 -3.04
CA LEU A 42 -19.80 -62.96 -3.65
C LEU A 42 -19.78 -61.77 -2.68
N ASP A 43 -20.67 -61.76 -1.68
CA ASP A 43 -20.72 -60.75 -0.61
C ASP A 43 -19.43 -60.73 0.23
N TRP A 44 -18.94 -61.91 0.61
CA TRP A 44 -17.71 -62.09 1.38
C TRP A 44 -16.50 -61.62 0.59
N PHE A 45 -16.42 -62.02 -0.69
CA PHE A 45 -15.33 -61.61 -1.57
C PHE A 45 -15.35 -60.10 -1.82
N CYS A 46 -16.54 -59.50 -2.05
CA CYS A 46 -16.71 -58.05 -2.17
C CYS A 46 -16.23 -57.31 -0.92
N LYS A 47 -16.58 -57.79 0.28
CA LYS A 47 -16.14 -57.20 1.56
C LYS A 47 -14.63 -57.27 1.71
N LEU A 48 -14.00 -58.38 1.31
CA LEU A 48 -12.54 -58.56 1.36
C LEU A 48 -11.83 -57.61 0.39
N VAL A 49 -12.25 -57.57 -0.88
CA VAL A 49 -11.65 -56.72 -1.92
C VAL A 49 -11.81 -55.25 -1.57
N THR A 50 -13.01 -54.84 -1.14
CA THR A 50 -13.28 -53.47 -0.71
C THR A 50 -12.39 -53.07 0.45
N ARG A 51 -12.20 -53.94 1.46
CA ARG A 51 -11.28 -53.66 2.57
C ARG A 51 -9.85 -53.41 2.07
N VAL A 52 -9.33 -54.27 1.20
CA VAL A 52 -7.97 -54.14 0.68
C VAL A 52 -7.79 -52.86 -0.15
N ILE A 53 -8.76 -52.53 -1.02
CA ILE A 53 -8.72 -51.32 -1.86
C ILE A 53 -8.74 -50.07 -0.97
N PHE A 54 -9.67 -49.97 -0.02
CA PHE A 54 -9.80 -48.78 0.82
C PHE A 54 -8.62 -48.60 1.79
N GLU A 55 -8.05 -49.67 2.33
CA GLU A 55 -6.80 -49.55 3.13
C GLU A 55 -5.62 -49.10 2.25
N THR A 56 -5.53 -49.60 1.02
CA THR A 56 -4.48 -49.17 0.07
C THR A 56 -4.63 -47.69 -0.27
N ILE A 57 -5.85 -47.23 -0.60
CA ILE A 57 -6.14 -45.81 -0.86
C ILE A 57 -5.78 -44.96 0.36
N ARG A 58 -6.15 -45.40 1.57
CA ARG A 58 -5.81 -44.68 2.82
C ARG A 58 -4.29 -44.52 2.97
N ILE A 59 -3.52 -45.59 2.77
CA ILE A 59 -2.05 -45.55 2.86
C ILE A 59 -1.48 -44.58 1.83
N VAL A 60 -1.90 -44.68 0.57
CA VAL A 60 -1.41 -43.81 -0.52
C VAL A 60 -1.70 -42.34 -0.22
N VAL A 61 -2.92 -42.01 0.19
CA VAL A 61 -3.32 -40.63 0.54
C VAL A 61 -2.49 -40.11 1.72
N VAL A 62 -2.30 -40.91 2.77
CA VAL A 62 -1.50 -40.50 3.94
C VAL A 62 -0.05 -40.23 3.54
N VAL A 63 0.55 -41.08 2.69
CA VAL A 63 1.91 -40.89 2.19
C VAL A 63 2.01 -39.61 1.36
N ILE A 64 1.07 -39.37 0.44
CA ILE A 64 1.06 -38.15 -0.39
C ILE A 64 0.96 -36.91 0.49
N LEU A 65 0.04 -36.88 1.46
CA LEU A 65 -0.13 -35.75 2.36
C LEU A 65 1.11 -35.50 3.22
N GLU A 66 1.78 -36.57 3.70
CA GLU A 66 3.01 -36.42 4.48
C GLU A 66 4.17 -35.88 3.63
N VAL A 67 4.30 -36.34 2.37
CA VAL A 67 5.29 -35.79 1.43
C VAL A 67 5.02 -34.31 1.16
N VAL A 68 3.77 -33.93 0.87
CA VAL A 68 3.39 -32.52 0.66
C VAL A 68 3.66 -31.68 1.91
N ARG A 69 3.40 -32.21 3.11
CA ARG A 69 3.70 -31.55 4.38
C ARG A 69 5.21 -31.32 4.55
N VAL A 70 6.04 -32.34 4.33
CA VAL A 70 7.50 -32.21 4.45
C VAL A 70 8.04 -31.20 3.44
N VAL A 71 7.62 -31.28 2.18
CA VAL A 71 8.05 -30.35 1.13
C VAL A 71 7.63 -28.92 1.45
N SER A 72 6.36 -28.71 1.81
CA SER A 72 5.85 -27.37 2.17
C SER A 72 6.60 -26.79 3.37
N ARG A 73 6.92 -27.60 4.39
CA ARG A 73 7.73 -27.17 5.54
C ARG A 73 9.13 -26.75 5.12
N VAL A 74 9.82 -27.56 4.33
CA VAL A 74 11.19 -27.27 3.85
C VAL A 74 11.20 -25.97 3.03
N VAL A 75 10.24 -25.80 2.12
CA VAL A 75 10.09 -24.59 1.32
C VAL A 75 9.78 -23.39 2.21
N CYS A 76 8.87 -23.52 3.18
CA CYS A 76 8.52 -22.46 4.11
C CYS A 76 9.70 -22.02 4.98
N GLU A 77 10.45 -22.97 5.54
CA GLU A 77 11.64 -22.70 6.35
C GLU A 77 12.72 -22.02 5.51
N PHE A 78 12.96 -22.51 4.28
CA PHE A 78 13.91 -21.92 3.35
C PHE A 78 13.52 -20.49 2.95
N VAL A 79 12.28 -20.26 2.50
CA VAL A 79 11.78 -18.93 2.11
C VAL A 79 11.81 -17.98 3.30
N THR A 80 11.38 -18.42 4.49
CA THR A 80 11.42 -17.58 5.70
C THR A 80 12.87 -17.23 6.08
N ALA A 81 13.80 -18.17 5.99
CA ALA A 81 15.21 -17.93 6.27
C ALA A 81 15.81 -16.94 5.26
N VAL A 82 15.52 -17.10 3.96
CA VAL A 82 15.94 -16.15 2.92
C VAL A 82 15.34 -14.77 3.17
N LEU A 83 14.04 -14.67 3.43
CA LEU A 83 13.39 -13.39 3.74
C LEU A 83 13.92 -12.75 5.02
N TYR A 84 14.30 -13.54 6.03
CA TYR A 84 14.90 -13.02 7.26
C TYR A 84 16.32 -12.50 7.01
N VAL A 85 17.13 -13.24 6.25
CA VAL A 85 18.49 -12.79 5.87
C VAL A 85 18.42 -11.54 5.00
N VAL A 86 17.52 -11.52 4.01
CA VAL A 86 17.26 -10.36 3.16
C VAL A 86 16.72 -9.20 4.00
N GLY A 87 15.79 -9.44 4.91
CA GLY A 87 15.24 -8.41 5.80
C GLY A 87 16.25 -7.84 6.77
N ALA A 88 17.13 -8.68 7.34
CA ALA A 88 18.23 -8.25 8.19
C ALA A 88 19.29 -7.47 7.40
N ALA A 89 19.64 -7.93 6.20
CA ALA A 89 20.56 -7.24 5.30
C ALA A 89 19.98 -5.88 4.86
N LEU A 90 18.69 -5.83 4.47
CA LEU A 90 18.00 -4.59 4.15
C LEU A 90 17.90 -3.65 5.34
N SER A 91 17.55 -4.14 6.53
CA SER A 91 17.46 -3.30 7.73
C SER A 91 18.80 -2.69 8.08
N THR A 92 19.88 -3.46 7.93
CA THR A 92 21.25 -2.97 8.13
C THR A 92 21.63 -1.94 7.06
N LEU A 93 21.30 -2.18 5.79
CA LEU A 93 21.53 -1.25 4.67
C LEU A 93 20.69 0.04 4.77
N ILE A 94 19.45 -0.05 5.23
CA ILE A 94 18.54 1.09 5.39
C ILE A 94 19.01 2.06 6.49
N ASN A 95 19.72 1.53 7.49
CA ASN A 95 20.29 2.33 8.57
C ASN A 95 21.63 2.98 8.23
N VAL A 96 22.25 2.62 7.11
CA VAL A 96 23.48 3.29 6.65
C VAL A 96 23.09 4.63 5.99
N PRO A 97 23.65 5.77 6.45
CA PRO A 97 23.43 7.06 5.81
C PRO A 97 23.79 6.97 4.31
N PHE A 98 23.02 7.66 3.45
CA PHE A 98 23.04 7.58 1.97
C PHE A 98 22.48 6.31 1.31
N LEU A 99 22.86 5.11 1.78
CA LEU A 99 22.38 3.87 1.17
C LEU A 99 20.89 3.63 1.46
N GLY A 100 20.43 3.99 2.66
CA GLY A 100 19.04 3.79 3.04
C GLY A 100 18.01 4.56 2.21
N PRO A 101 18.20 5.86 1.92
CA PRO A 101 17.36 6.59 0.98
C PRO A 101 17.31 5.97 -0.42
N ILE A 102 18.46 5.54 -0.97
CA ILE A 102 18.54 4.92 -2.31
C ILE A 102 17.75 3.60 -2.35
N VAL A 103 17.96 2.73 -1.35
CA VAL A 103 17.26 1.44 -1.26
C VAL A 103 15.75 1.65 -1.09
N ARG A 104 15.33 2.59 -0.24
CA ARG A 104 13.91 2.93 -0.08
C ARG A 104 13.30 3.46 -1.37
N GLY A 105 14.00 4.37 -2.07
CA GLY A 105 13.59 4.86 -3.39
C GLY A 105 13.43 3.74 -4.42
N ALA A 106 14.35 2.77 -4.44
CA ALA A 106 14.28 1.62 -5.33
C ALA A 106 13.08 0.71 -5.02
N ILE A 107 12.83 0.37 -3.75
CA ILE A 107 11.65 -0.43 -3.33
C ILE A 107 10.37 0.28 -3.73
N ARG A 108 10.29 1.58 -3.44
CA ARG A 108 9.16 2.45 -3.81
C ARG A 108 8.87 2.43 -5.31
N LEU A 109 9.90 2.50 -6.14
CA LEU A 109 9.77 2.45 -7.60
C LEU A 109 9.32 1.06 -8.09
N ILE A 110 9.84 -0.01 -7.49
CA ILE A 110 9.39 -1.39 -7.78
C ILE A 110 7.91 -1.57 -7.42
N MET A 111 7.49 -1.10 -6.23
CA MET A 111 6.10 -1.21 -5.79
C MET A 111 5.16 -0.36 -6.65
N GLU A 112 5.61 0.82 -7.09
CA GLU A 112 4.86 1.63 -8.04
C GLU A 112 4.69 0.90 -9.37
N ALA A 113 5.77 0.34 -9.95
CA ALA A 113 5.70 -0.42 -11.19
C ALA A 113 4.77 -1.65 -11.06
N TRP A 114 4.84 -2.36 -9.93
CA TRP A 114 3.93 -3.47 -9.61
C TRP A 114 2.47 -3.00 -9.54
N SER A 115 2.20 -1.91 -8.82
CA SER A 115 0.87 -1.34 -8.66
C SER A 115 0.28 -0.88 -9.98
N GLN A 116 1.09 -0.24 -10.85
CA GLN A 116 0.70 0.12 -12.21
C GLN A 116 0.37 -1.11 -13.05
N GLY A 117 1.17 -2.18 -12.95
CA GLY A 117 0.96 -3.45 -13.64
C GLY A 117 -0.36 -4.14 -13.23
N VAL A 118 -0.58 -4.34 -11.93
CA VAL A 118 -1.84 -4.89 -11.41
C VAL A 118 -3.03 -3.99 -11.76
N GLY A 119 -2.80 -2.68 -11.74
CA GLY A 119 -3.78 -1.66 -12.10
C GLY A 119 -4.28 -1.72 -13.55
N LEU A 120 -3.60 -2.42 -14.46
CA LEU A 120 -4.11 -2.68 -15.81
C LEU A 120 -5.40 -3.51 -15.80
N VAL A 121 -5.57 -4.37 -14.79
CA VAL A 121 -6.82 -5.13 -14.59
C VAL A 121 -7.96 -4.19 -14.18
N ASP A 122 -7.71 -3.24 -13.27
CA ASP A 122 -8.70 -2.20 -12.89
C ASP A 122 -9.03 -1.30 -14.10
N ALA A 123 -8.02 -0.95 -14.91
CA ALA A 123 -8.22 -0.18 -16.14
C ALA A 123 -9.13 -0.93 -17.13
N GLY A 124 -8.90 -2.24 -17.33
CA GLY A 124 -9.78 -3.11 -18.13
C GLY A 124 -11.20 -3.18 -17.57
N ALA A 125 -11.35 -3.35 -16.25
CA ALA A 125 -12.65 -3.36 -15.58
C ALA A 125 -13.40 -2.03 -15.76
N ARG A 126 -12.69 -0.88 -15.79
CA ARG A 126 -13.29 0.44 -16.07
C ARG A 126 -13.80 0.58 -17.49
N LEU A 127 -13.13 -0.03 -18.48
CA LEU A 127 -13.65 -0.09 -19.85
C LEU A 127 -14.98 -0.84 -19.91
N LEU A 128 -15.16 -1.83 -19.04
CA LEU A 128 -16.42 -2.58 -18.86
C LEU A 128 -17.43 -1.84 -17.95
N GLY A 129 -17.14 -0.60 -17.56
CA GLY A 129 -18.02 0.23 -16.72
C GLY A 129 -17.95 -0.05 -15.22
N ILE A 130 -17.12 -1.00 -14.78
CA ILE A 130 -16.96 -1.32 -13.35
C ILE A 130 -16.08 -0.25 -12.70
N ARG A 131 -16.64 0.50 -11.74
CA ARG A 131 -15.94 1.58 -11.03
C ARG A 131 -16.00 1.36 -9.52
N ILE A 132 -15.11 0.51 -9.02
CA ILE A 132 -14.96 0.31 -7.57
C ILE A 132 -14.24 1.51 -6.97
N THR A 133 -14.76 2.00 -5.85
CA THR A 133 -14.15 3.12 -5.12
C THR A 133 -12.86 2.67 -4.44
N LYS A 134 -11.78 3.44 -4.58
CA LYS A 134 -10.51 3.23 -3.88
C LYS A 134 -10.28 4.35 -2.86
N TYR A 135 -9.30 4.18 -1.99
CA TYR A 135 -8.94 5.12 -0.93
C TYR A 135 -7.51 5.60 -1.12
N LEU A 136 -7.33 6.91 -1.00
CA LEU A 136 -6.03 7.54 -0.82
C LEU A 136 -5.98 8.07 0.61
N ARG A 137 -4.97 7.65 1.36
CA ARG A 137 -4.82 8.07 2.76
C ARG A 137 -3.81 9.19 2.85
N VAL A 138 -4.14 10.17 3.69
CA VAL A 138 -3.28 11.33 3.90
C VAL A 138 -3.10 11.57 5.38
N CYS A 139 -1.85 11.74 5.80
CA CYS A 139 -1.52 12.22 7.13
C CYS A 139 -0.92 13.62 7.00
N ILE A 140 -1.45 14.60 7.71
CA ILE A 140 -0.99 15.98 7.58
C ILE A 140 -0.20 16.33 8.83
N ILE A 141 1.00 16.89 8.66
CA ILE A 141 1.86 17.36 9.76
C ILE A 141 2.11 18.85 9.56
N VAL A 142 1.59 19.67 10.47
CA VAL A 142 1.82 21.11 10.49
C VAL A 142 3.07 21.39 11.31
N LEU A 143 4.14 21.82 10.65
CA LEU A 143 5.40 22.07 11.35
C LEU A 143 5.33 23.30 12.25
N ARG A 144 6.24 23.33 13.22
CA ARG A 144 6.38 24.42 14.19
C ARG A 144 7.64 25.21 13.86
N GLU A 145 7.50 26.53 13.81
CA GLU A 145 8.60 27.47 13.60
C GLU A 145 9.51 27.57 14.82
N ASP A 146 10.70 28.16 14.64
CA ASP A 146 11.66 28.48 15.72
C ASP A 146 11.03 29.28 16.88
N SER A 147 10.03 30.12 16.56
CA SER A 147 9.28 30.94 17.52
C SER A 147 8.35 30.11 18.43
N GLY A 148 8.16 28.82 18.12
CA GLY A 148 7.17 27.96 18.75
C GLY A 148 5.77 28.10 18.16
N ALA A 149 5.54 28.97 17.18
CA ALA A 149 4.26 29.08 16.47
C ALA A 149 4.11 27.97 15.41
N LEU A 150 2.88 27.56 15.13
CA LEU A 150 2.59 26.66 14.00
C LEU A 150 2.65 27.42 12.67
N THR A 151 3.10 26.76 11.62
CA THR A 151 3.16 27.35 10.27
C THR A 151 1.77 27.73 9.74
N ALA A 152 0.74 26.93 10.06
CA ALA A 152 -0.66 27.24 9.77
C ALA A 152 -1.59 26.67 10.86
N PRO A 153 -2.73 27.31 11.18
CA PRO A 153 -3.74 26.69 12.04
C PRO A 153 -4.37 25.48 11.34
N ALA A 154 -4.58 24.36 12.04
CA ALA A 154 -5.22 23.17 11.45
C ALA A 154 -6.56 23.46 10.74
N ALA A 155 -7.34 24.39 11.29
CA ALA A 155 -8.63 24.80 10.72
C ALA A 155 -8.52 25.44 9.32
N SER A 156 -7.39 26.10 8.98
CA SER A 156 -7.23 26.75 7.68
C SER A 156 -7.02 25.77 6.53
N LEU A 157 -6.73 24.49 6.83
CA LEU A 157 -6.54 23.45 5.83
C LEU A 157 -7.86 22.86 5.32
N ALA A 158 -8.99 23.11 6.01
CA ALA A 158 -10.27 22.47 5.71
C ALA A 158 -10.72 22.65 4.25
N THR A 159 -10.55 23.86 3.71
CA THR A 159 -10.91 24.18 2.32
C THR A 159 -10.08 23.38 1.31
N ALA A 160 -8.77 23.29 1.54
CA ALA A 160 -7.87 22.55 0.66
C ALA A 160 -8.13 21.03 0.72
N ILE A 161 -8.39 20.51 1.91
CA ILE A 161 -8.75 19.09 2.12
C ILE A 161 -10.05 18.75 1.40
N ALA A 162 -11.10 19.56 1.58
CA ALA A 162 -12.40 19.35 0.93
C ALA A 162 -12.29 19.44 -0.60
N LEU A 163 -11.47 20.36 -1.10
CA LEU A 163 -11.21 20.45 -2.54
C LEU A 163 -10.49 19.20 -3.06
N ALA A 164 -9.46 18.71 -2.36
CA ALA A 164 -8.74 17.50 -2.73
C ALA A 164 -9.67 16.27 -2.73
N GLU A 165 -10.49 16.11 -1.70
CA GLU A 165 -11.49 15.04 -1.60
C GLU A 165 -12.47 15.07 -2.79
N SER A 166 -13.07 16.23 -3.05
CA SER A 166 -14.04 16.37 -4.13
C SER A 166 -13.40 16.18 -5.52
N THR A 167 -12.15 16.58 -5.69
CA THR A 167 -11.41 16.49 -6.95
C THR A 167 -11.06 15.03 -7.27
N PHE A 168 -10.47 14.30 -6.32
CA PHE A 168 -10.13 12.89 -6.52
C PHE A 168 -11.35 12.00 -6.62
N TYR A 169 -12.42 12.30 -5.88
CA TYR A 169 -13.64 11.51 -5.99
C TYR A 169 -14.35 11.72 -7.33
N ARG A 170 -14.45 12.96 -7.83
CA ARG A 170 -15.07 13.25 -9.13
C ARG A 170 -14.20 12.75 -10.29
N GLY A 171 -12.90 13.03 -10.27
CA GLY A 171 -11.99 12.73 -11.37
C GLY A 171 -11.57 11.25 -11.44
N ALA A 172 -11.49 10.57 -10.29
CA ALA A 172 -10.91 9.22 -10.22
C ALA A 172 -11.72 8.20 -9.40
N LYS A 173 -12.85 8.58 -8.80
CA LYS A 173 -13.58 7.73 -7.83
C LYS A 173 -12.66 7.21 -6.73
N VAL A 174 -11.77 8.08 -6.25
CA VAL A 174 -10.89 7.83 -5.11
C VAL A 174 -11.37 8.69 -3.95
N ARG A 175 -11.61 8.08 -2.79
CA ARG A 175 -11.96 8.79 -1.56
C ARG A 175 -10.69 9.15 -0.82
N LEU A 176 -10.58 10.41 -0.43
CA LEU A 176 -9.48 10.87 0.42
C LEU A 176 -9.83 10.55 1.88
N LYS A 177 -8.94 9.86 2.59
CA LYS A 177 -9.08 9.59 4.02
C LYS A 177 -7.96 10.32 4.77
N VAL A 178 -8.30 11.43 5.41
CA VAL A 178 -7.37 12.13 6.30
C VAL A 178 -7.29 11.34 7.61
N LEU A 179 -6.12 10.77 7.89
CA LEU A 179 -5.87 9.99 9.10
C LEU A 179 -5.77 10.90 10.33
N GLY A 180 -5.21 12.09 10.14
CA GLY A 180 -5.07 13.09 11.20
C GLY A 180 -4.36 14.34 10.70
N ILE A 181 -4.50 15.42 11.48
CA ILE A 181 -3.69 16.63 11.37
C ILE A 181 -2.87 16.70 12.66
N HIS A 182 -1.55 16.57 12.54
CA HIS A 182 -0.62 16.48 13.66
C HIS A 182 0.19 17.76 13.77
N GLU A 183 0.44 18.17 15.01
CA GLU A 183 1.16 19.40 15.35
C GLU A 183 2.34 19.03 16.26
N PRO A 184 3.53 18.76 15.71
CA PRO A 184 4.69 18.39 16.51
C PRO A 184 4.97 19.42 17.61
N ARG A 185 5.36 18.93 18.79
CA ARG A 185 5.65 19.79 19.95
C ARG A 185 6.96 20.54 19.80
N GLN A 186 7.95 19.92 19.16
CA GLN A 186 9.27 20.50 18.97
C GLN A 186 9.30 21.32 17.67
N PRO A 187 10.00 22.47 17.66
CA PRO A 187 10.29 23.20 16.44
C PRO A 187 10.97 22.29 15.41
N ALA A 188 10.60 22.46 14.15
CA ALA A 188 11.30 21.82 13.04
C ALA A 188 12.64 22.55 12.80
N PRO A 189 13.70 21.85 12.37
CA PRO A 189 14.92 22.50 11.93
C PRO A 189 14.63 23.40 10.72
N ARG A 190 15.39 24.50 10.57
CA ARG A 190 15.18 25.50 9.52
C ARG A 190 15.16 24.89 8.12
N ASP A 191 16.08 23.97 7.85
CA ASP A 191 16.18 23.28 6.56
C ASP A 191 14.96 22.39 6.24
N ALA A 192 14.10 22.10 7.23
CA ALA A 192 12.81 21.42 7.02
C ALA A 192 11.61 22.38 6.99
N LEU A 193 11.81 23.65 7.35
CA LEU A 193 10.81 24.72 7.29
C LEU A 193 10.92 25.53 5.99
N ASP A 194 12.14 25.72 5.49
CA ASP A 194 12.45 26.45 4.27
C ASP A 194 13.05 25.44 3.26
N VAL A 195 12.18 24.89 2.42
CA VAL A 195 12.52 23.78 1.54
C VAL A 195 12.98 24.32 0.19
N HIS A 196 14.10 23.85 -0.35
CA HIS A 196 14.47 24.21 -1.72
C HIS A 196 13.71 23.34 -2.73
N SER A 197 13.14 23.96 -3.77
CA SER A 197 12.54 23.20 -4.87
C SER A 197 13.58 22.77 -5.92
N GLU A 198 13.17 21.86 -6.82
CA GLU A 198 13.95 21.35 -7.97
C GLU A 198 15.06 20.33 -7.64
N ALA A 199 16.16 20.33 -8.42
CA ALA A 199 17.24 19.35 -8.32
C ALA A 199 17.92 19.33 -6.93
N GLY A 200 17.81 20.43 -6.16
CA GLY A 200 18.23 20.50 -4.76
C GLY A 200 17.41 19.61 -3.84
N ALA A 201 16.10 19.47 -4.07
CA ALA A 201 15.21 18.64 -3.25
C ALA A 201 15.59 17.14 -3.28
N ILE A 202 16.12 16.65 -4.41
CA ILE A 202 16.63 15.27 -4.51
C ILE A 202 17.88 15.08 -3.64
N TRP A 203 18.76 16.09 -3.55
CA TRP A 203 19.96 16.04 -2.72
C TRP A 203 19.66 16.23 -1.23
N GLU A 204 18.67 17.06 -0.90
CA GLU A 204 18.21 17.29 0.48
C GLU A 204 17.43 16.09 1.02
N GLU A 205 16.72 15.35 0.17
CA GLU A 205 16.08 14.07 0.51
C GLU A 205 17.10 12.99 0.88
N LEU A 206 18.29 13.05 0.28
CA LEU A 206 19.41 12.15 0.62
C LEU A 206 20.14 12.56 1.90
N TRP A 207 19.79 13.70 2.52
CA TRP A 207 20.49 14.29 3.66
C TRP A 207 19.59 14.52 4.89
N LEU A 208 19.90 15.55 5.69
CA LEU A 208 19.28 15.87 6.98
C LEU A 208 17.78 16.22 6.90
N PRO A 209 17.28 17.00 5.91
CA PRO A 209 15.85 17.31 5.81
C PRO A 209 14.98 16.07 5.58
N GLY A 210 15.35 15.20 4.63
CA GLY A 210 14.63 13.95 4.38
C GLY A 210 14.60 13.02 5.60
N GLY A 211 15.71 12.96 6.34
CA GLY A 211 15.79 12.22 7.62
C GLY A 211 14.82 12.76 8.68
N TYR A 212 14.69 14.09 8.79
CA TYR A 212 13.73 14.72 9.70
C TYR A 212 12.28 14.40 9.31
N TYR A 213 11.91 14.53 8.04
CA TYR A 213 10.57 14.21 7.58
C TYR A 213 10.20 12.76 7.85
N GLU A 214 11.12 11.83 7.61
CA GLU A 214 10.87 10.41 7.90
C GLU A 214 10.67 10.15 9.41
N ALA A 215 11.49 10.79 10.25
CA ALA A 215 11.36 10.66 11.70
C ALA A 215 10.03 11.25 12.20
N ALA A 216 9.67 12.45 11.72
CA ALA A 216 8.42 13.12 12.06
C ALA A 216 7.20 12.31 11.59
N ALA A 217 7.27 11.76 10.37
CA ALA A 217 6.27 10.87 9.82
C ALA A 217 6.08 9.60 10.66
N THR A 218 7.18 8.98 11.08
CA THR A 218 7.15 7.77 11.93
C THR A 218 6.59 8.05 13.32
N ALA A 219 6.92 9.22 13.88
CA ALA A 219 6.48 9.60 15.22
C ALA A 219 5.02 10.05 15.30
N ASN A 220 4.48 10.68 14.24
CA ASN A 220 3.15 11.30 14.27
C ASN A 220 2.10 10.49 13.47
N CYS A 221 2.49 9.87 12.36
CA CYS A 221 1.59 9.08 11.50
C CYS A 221 1.75 7.57 11.79
N THR A 222 1.49 7.18 13.05
CA THR A 222 1.66 5.79 13.51
C THR A 222 0.54 4.87 13.02
N GLU A 223 -0.63 5.45 12.75
CA GLU A 223 -1.73 4.73 12.16
C GLU A 223 -1.30 4.27 10.76
N GLU A 224 -1.16 2.95 10.60
CA GLU A 224 -0.76 2.29 9.36
C GLU A 224 0.72 2.43 8.94
N SER A 225 1.63 2.63 9.89
CA SER A 225 3.08 2.61 9.61
C SER A 225 3.56 1.32 8.91
N PHE A 226 2.87 0.20 9.13
CA PHE A 226 3.18 -1.06 8.45
C PHE A 226 2.93 -0.98 6.94
N LEU A 227 1.92 -0.21 6.47
CA LEU A 227 1.64 -0.01 5.06
C LEU A 227 2.73 0.81 4.36
N ARG A 228 3.33 1.76 5.09
CA ARG A 228 4.51 2.51 4.63
C ARG A 228 5.72 1.59 4.48
N LEU A 229 5.92 0.66 5.41
CA LEU A 229 7.03 -0.29 5.36
C LEU A 229 6.95 -1.24 4.15
N ILE A 230 5.76 -1.74 3.81
CA ILE A 230 5.57 -2.60 2.64
C ILE A 230 5.55 -1.82 1.31
N GLY A 231 5.39 -0.50 1.36
CA GLY A 231 5.32 0.36 0.18
C GLY A 231 4.04 0.22 -0.64
N LEU A 232 2.95 -0.28 -0.06
CA LEU A 232 1.65 -0.47 -0.72
C LEU A 232 0.52 -0.04 0.23
N GLY A 233 -0.36 0.84 -0.25
CA GLY A 233 -1.48 1.40 0.51
C GLY A 233 -1.11 2.39 1.62
N GLY A 234 0.19 2.69 1.78
CA GLY A 234 0.66 3.61 2.80
C GLY A 234 0.16 5.04 2.57
N PRO A 235 -0.04 5.83 3.64
CA PRO A 235 -0.46 7.22 3.51
C PRO A 235 0.59 8.08 2.82
N VAL A 236 0.13 9.07 2.06
CA VAL A 236 0.95 10.21 1.63
C VAL A 236 0.98 11.22 2.75
N ILE A 237 2.16 11.69 3.14
CA ILE A 237 2.33 12.59 4.28
C ILE A 237 2.48 14.02 3.77
N ALA A 238 1.58 14.91 4.17
CA ALA A 238 1.64 16.32 3.77
C ALA A 238 2.25 17.16 4.90
N PHE A 239 3.45 17.68 4.68
CA PHE A 239 4.11 18.61 5.59
C PHE A 239 3.74 20.04 5.24
N VAL A 240 3.19 20.78 6.20
CA VAL A 240 2.98 22.23 6.04
C VAL A 240 4.21 22.98 6.51
N VAL A 241 4.94 23.53 5.54
CA VAL A 241 6.23 24.20 5.75
C VAL A 241 6.07 25.72 5.71
N ARG A 242 7.11 26.45 6.10
CA ARG A 242 7.06 27.91 6.18
C ARG A 242 7.16 28.55 4.80
N SER A 243 8.11 28.08 3.99
CA SER A 243 8.33 28.56 2.62
C SER A 243 8.98 27.48 1.77
N ILE A 244 8.75 27.57 0.46
CA ILE A 244 9.43 26.73 -0.53
C ILE A 244 10.18 27.67 -1.48
N GLU A 245 11.51 27.58 -1.48
CA GLU A 245 12.38 28.42 -2.29
C GLU A 245 12.36 27.97 -3.76
N GLY A 246 12.49 28.92 -4.69
CA GLY A 246 12.49 28.67 -6.13
C GLY A 246 11.17 28.98 -6.85
N GLY A 247 10.16 29.47 -6.14
CA GLY A 247 8.90 29.94 -6.72
C GLY A 247 7.70 28.98 -6.74
N PRO A 248 7.81 27.65 -6.55
CA PRO A 248 6.63 26.80 -6.40
C PRO A 248 6.08 26.88 -4.97
N THR A 249 4.77 26.70 -4.85
CA THR A 249 4.03 26.73 -3.57
C THR A 249 3.91 25.35 -2.90
N GLY A 250 4.41 24.32 -3.58
CA GLY A 250 4.43 22.93 -3.15
C GLY A 250 5.63 22.19 -3.76
N CYS A 251 6.02 21.08 -3.14
CA CYS A 251 7.03 20.18 -3.69
C CYS A 251 6.67 18.73 -3.40
N SER A 252 6.85 17.90 -4.42
CA SER A 252 6.71 16.46 -4.37
C SER A 252 7.80 15.84 -5.23
N LEU A 253 8.54 14.89 -4.68
CA LEU A 253 9.52 14.08 -5.42
C LEU A 253 8.86 12.88 -6.13
N GLY A 254 7.54 12.92 -6.27
CA GLY A 254 6.73 11.92 -6.93
C GLY A 254 6.91 10.54 -6.30
N PRO A 255 7.17 9.48 -7.08
CA PRO A 255 7.23 8.12 -6.56
C PRO A 255 8.46 7.86 -5.67
N LEU A 256 9.42 8.79 -5.58
CA LEU A 256 10.63 8.58 -4.77
C LEU A 256 10.38 8.78 -3.28
N THR A 257 9.36 9.55 -2.90
CA THR A 257 8.98 9.83 -1.52
C THR A 257 7.54 9.40 -1.23
N ASP A 258 7.22 9.28 0.05
CA ASP A 258 5.84 9.06 0.52
C ASP A 258 5.26 10.34 1.15
N TYR A 259 5.90 11.48 0.89
CA TYR A 259 5.53 12.75 1.47
C TYR A 259 5.65 13.89 0.46
N ILE A 260 4.91 14.95 0.75
CA ILE A 260 4.89 16.22 0.03
C ILE A 260 5.10 17.35 1.02
N THR A 261 5.60 18.48 0.53
CA THR A 261 5.68 19.72 1.29
C THR A 261 4.78 20.77 0.65
N VAL A 262 4.00 21.48 1.46
CA VAL A 262 3.10 22.54 1.00
C VAL A 262 3.34 23.79 1.83
N GLU A 263 3.49 24.93 1.16
CA GLU A 263 3.75 26.20 1.81
C GLU A 263 2.52 26.70 2.58
N ARG A 264 2.73 27.26 3.78
CA ARG A 264 1.65 27.80 4.62
C ARG A 264 0.79 28.85 3.90
N ALA A 265 1.39 29.65 3.02
CA ALA A 265 0.71 30.73 2.29
C ALA A 265 -0.46 30.22 1.42
N CYS A 266 -0.45 28.93 1.06
CA CYS A 266 -1.55 28.30 0.34
C CYS A 266 -2.84 28.16 1.17
N PHE A 267 -2.72 28.19 2.50
CA PHE A 267 -3.85 27.95 3.41
C PHE A 267 -4.33 29.21 4.13
N VAL A 268 -3.51 30.26 4.18
CA VAL A 268 -3.82 31.48 4.95
C VAL A 268 -3.65 32.76 4.13
N GLY A 269 -4.54 33.73 4.37
CA GLY A 269 -4.45 35.07 3.80
C GLY A 269 -5.05 35.21 2.39
N ALA A 270 -4.87 36.40 1.81
CA ALA A 270 -5.47 36.78 0.51
C ALA A 270 -4.86 36.04 -0.70
N GLY A 271 -3.70 35.39 -0.51
CA GLY A 271 -3.04 34.57 -1.52
C GLY A 271 -3.27 33.07 -1.38
N ALA A 272 -4.23 32.65 -0.53
CA ALA A 272 -4.53 31.24 -0.33
C ALA A 272 -4.97 30.57 -1.63
N ASP A 273 -4.40 29.38 -1.88
CA ASP A 273 -4.70 28.55 -3.04
C ASP A 273 -5.03 27.13 -2.55
N PRO A 274 -6.33 26.79 -2.45
CA PRO A 274 -6.76 25.50 -1.95
C PRO A 274 -6.42 24.35 -2.91
N THR A 275 -5.99 24.64 -4.15
CA THR A 275 -5.66 23.62 -5.17
C THR A 275 -4.31 22.96 -4.92
N VAL A 276 -3.38 23.63 -4.23
CA VAL A 276 -1.99 23.17 -4.07
C VAL A 276 -1.91 21.83 -3.37
N LEU A 277 -2.68 21.60 -2.30
CA LEU A 277 -2.68 20.30 -1.61
C LEU A 277 -3.08 19.15 -2.55
N ALA A 278 -4.15 19.35 -3.34
CA ALA A 278 -4.61 18.35 -4.30
C ALA A 278 -3.58 18.13 -5.42
N HIS A 279 -2.92 19.20 -5.86
CA HIS A 279 -1.88 19.17 -6.89
C HIS A 279 -0.66 18.36 -6.43
N GLU A 280 -0.15 18.63 -5.23
CA GLU A 280 1.02 17.91 -4.69
C GLU A 280 0.71 16.45 -4.37
N LEU A 281 -0.48 16.15 -3.83
CA LEU A 281 -0.94 14.77 -3.65
C LEU A 281 -1.02 14.02 -4.98
N ALA A 282 -1.38 14.71 -6.07
CA ALA A 282 -1.42 14.13 -7.40
C ALA A 282 0.00 13.87 -7.96
N HIS A 283 0.97 14.75 -7.71
CA HIS A 283 2.39 14.48 -8.01
C HIS A 283 2.91 13.26 -7.25
N ALA A 284 2.61 13.15 -5.95
CA ALA A 284 2.96 11.97 -5.15
C ALA A 284 2.32 10.68 -5.71
N CYS A 285 1.18 10.82 -6.39
CA CYS A 285 0.52 9.74 -7.13
C CYS A 285 1.03 9.59 -8.59
N SER A 286 2.26 9.99 -8.87
CA SER A 286 2.94 9.88 -10.17
C SER A 286 2.30 10.67 -11.32
N LEU A 287 1.50 11.71 -11.04
CA LEU A 287 0.96 12.57 -12.10
C LEU A 287 1.93 13.70 -12.43
N GLY A 288 2.25 13.89 -13.71
CA GLY A 288 3.07 15.01 -14.18
C GLY A 288 2.25 16.22 -14.63
N HIS A 289 2.93 17.34 -14.80
CA HIS A 289 2.31 18.58 -15.29
C HIS A 289 1.73 18.45 -16.69
N VAL A 290 0.66 19.22 -16.94
CA VAL A 290 0.07 19.42 -18.26
C VAL A 290 -0.13 20.92 -18.54
N SER A 291 -0.34 21.28 -19.80
CA SER A 291 -0.50 22.67 -20.22
C SER A 291 -1.93 23.22 -20.10
N ASP A 292 -2.92 22.38 -19.80
CA ASP A 292 -4.33 22.76 -19.72
C ASP A 292 -4.64 23.42 -18.35
N PRO A 293 -5.03 24.71 -18.31
CA PRO A 293 -5.32 25.42 -17.07
C PRO A 293 -6.55 24.89 -16.32
N THR A 294 -7.43 24.15 -16.99
CA THR A 294 -8.60 23.52 -16.35
C THR A 294 -8.24 22.20 -15.65
N ASN A 295 -7.04 21.67 -15.89
CA ASN A 295 -6.54 20.45 -15.29
C ASN A 295 -5.92 20.71 -13.92
N LEU A 296 -6.10 19.76 -13.00
CA LEU A 296 -5.46 19.80 -11.69
C LEU A 296 -3.93 19.90 -11.80
N MET A 297 -3.34 19.22 -12.78
CA MET A 297 -1.90 19.18 -13.00
C MET A 297 -1.38 20.34 -13.86
N PHE A 298 -2.13 21.44 -14.00
CA PHE A 298 -1.58 22.64 -14.61
C PHE A 298 -0.33 23.11 -13.84
N GLY A 299 0.73 23.55 -14.51
CA GLY A 299 2.02 23.85 -13.85
C GLY A 299 2.11 25.19 -13.11
N SER A 300 1.10 26.05 -13.20
CA SER A 300 1.12 27.38 -12.58
C SER A 300 -0.16 27.67 -11.79
N SER A 301 -0.03 28.35 -10.65
CA SER A 301 -1.16 28.90 -9.89
C SER A 301 -0.74 30.08 -9.04
N GLY A 302 -1.70 30.92 -8.68
CA GLY A 302 -1.46 32.03 -7.79
C GLY A 302 -2.69 32.89 -7.58
N VAL A 303 -2.46 34.04 -6.95
CA VAL A 303 -3.51 35.01 -6.61
C VAL A 303 -4.23 35.46 -7.88
N GLY A 304 -5.53 35.16 -7.97
CA GLY A 304 -6.38 35.51 -9.11
C GLY A 304 -6.34 34.54 -10.29
N GLN A 305 -5.48 33.52 -10.27
CA GLN A 305 -5.42 32.47 -11.28
C GLN A 305 -5.19 31.11 -10.62
N LEU A 306 -6.28 30.53 -10.13
CA LEU A 306 -6.28 29.19 -9.55
C LEU A 306 -6.24 28.12 -10.66
N ARG A 307 -5.66 26.97 -10.32
CA ARG A 307 -5.68 25.77 -11.17
C ARG A 307 -7.10 25.24 -11.27
N GLY A 308 -7.40 24.56 -12.37
CA GLY A 308 -8.62 23.77 -12.46
C GLY A 308 -8.57 22.51 -11.60
N THR A 309 -9.65 21.73 -11.65
CA THR A 309 -9.81 20.49 -10.86
C THR A 309 -10.08 19.27 -11.72
N ALA A 310 -9.92 19.38 -13.04
CA ALA A 310 -10.14 18.26 -13.95
C ALA A 310 -8.98 17.26 -13.91
N LEU A 311 -9.30 15.98 -14.08
CA LEU A 311 -8.33 14.92 -14.35
C LEU A 311 -8.70 14.28 -15.68
N SER A 312 -7.71 14.14 -16.57
CA SER A 312 -7.89 13.38 -17.81
C SER A 312 -8.12 11.89 -17.51
N PRO A 313 -8.70 11.12 -18.45
CA PRO A 313 -8.88 9.67 -18.27
C PRO A 313 -7.57 8.92 -17.97
N LEU A 314 -6.46 9.37 -18.56
CA LEU A 314 -5.14 8.79 -18.31
C LEU A 314 -4.66 9.10 -16.90
N GLN A 315 -4.70 10.37 -16.48
CA GLN A 315 -4.34 10.77 -15.10
C GLN A 315 -5.21 10.07 -14.05
N SER A 316 -6.51 9.95 -14.32
CA SER A 316 -7.45 9.21 -13.48
C SER A 316 -7.05 7.74 -13.30
N THR A 317 -6.55 7.10 -14.36
CA THR A 317 -6.08 5.70 -14.31
C THR A 317 -4.74 5.59 -13.58
N LEU A 318 -3.77 6.45 -13.91
CA LEU A 318 -2.47 6.46 -13.25
C LEU A 318 -2.59 6.68 -11.74
N LEU A 319 -3.41 7.66 -11.33
CA LEU A 319 -3.66 7.95 -9.91
C LEU A 319 -4.29 6.75 -9.20
N ARG A 320 -5.30 6.10 -9.79
CA ARG A 320 -5.94 4.92 -9.20
C ARG A 320 -5.02 3.71 -9.07
N ASN A 321 -4.00 3.65 -9.92
CA ASN A 321 -3.07 2.54 -9.98
C ASN A 321 -1.77 2.83 -9.23
N ASN A 322 -1.65 4.01 -8.64
CA ASN A 322 -0.52 4.35 -7.79
C ASN A 322 -0.51 3.50 -6.52
N ARG A 323 0.69 3.20 -6.01
CA ARG A 323 0.89 2.35 -4.82
C ARG A 323 0.16 2.84 -3.58
N HIS A 324 -0.13 4.13 -3.45
CA HIS A 324 -0.82 4.73 -2.31
C HIS A 324 -2.35 4.54 -2.36
N VAL A 325 -2.90 4.10 -3.50
CA VAL A 325 -4.35 4.07 -3.74
C VAL A 325 -4.87 2.63 -3.76
N THR A 326 -5.54 2.23 -2.68
CA THR A 326 -5.97 0.84 -2.44
C THR A 326 -7.48 0.70 -2.26
N TYR A 327 -8.00 -0.53 -2.33
CA TYR A 327 -9.43 -0.80 -2.09
C TYR A 327 -9.81 -0.87 -0.61
N VAL A 328 -8.82 -1.15 0.25
CA VAL A 328 -8.92 -1.14 1.70
C VAL A 328 -8.33 0.14 2.24
#